data_AF-A0A0Q6KL85-F1
#
_entry.id   AF-A0A0Q6KL85-F1
#
_cell.length_a   1.000
_cell.length_b   1.000
_cell.length_c   1.000
_cell.angle_alpha   90.00
_cell.angle_beta   90.00
_cell.angle_gamma   90.00
#
_symmetry.space_group_name_H-M   'P 1'
#
loop_
_entity.id
_entity.type
_entity.pdbx_description
1 polymer ?
#
loop_
_entity_poly.entity_id
_entity_poly.type
_entity_poly.pdbx_seq_one_letter_code
_entity_poly.pdbx_strand_id
1 'polypeptide(L)'
;MTERVYLEYHLDENVIFVLDHRTVEVFDAAVTVASGGRCRWHVDHLGVDAKPTRRGTRVTVGLRTPDGSIHYNGDRVILTVTDEQLTHLLAFFDRAKAARALS
;
A
#
# COMPACT_ATOMS: atom_id res chain seq x y z
N MET A 1 -9.48 23.16 10.40
CA MET A 1 -9.61 22.40 9.14
C MET A 1 -8.42 21.47 9.04
N THR A 2 -8.63 20.17 9.18
CA THR A 2 -7.55 19.20 8.97
C THR A 2 -7.22 19.21 7.47
N GLU A 3 -6.01 19.58 7.12
CA GLU A 3 -5.56 19.64 5.74
C GLU A 3 -5.71 18.26 5.08
N ARG A 4 -6.32 18.22 3.89
CA ARG A 4 -6.51 16.96 3.16
C ARG A 4 -5.13 16.47 2.71
N VAL A 5 -4.67 15.37 3.28
CA VAL A 5 -3.41 14.73 2.88
C VAL A 5 -3.56 14.15 1.49
N TYR A 6 -2.70 14.56 0.55
CA TYR A 6 -2.59 13.96 -0.78
C TYR A 6 -1.13 13.59 -1.04
N LEU A 7 -0.87 12.35 -1.45
CA LEU A 7 0.46 11.89 -1.80
C LEU A 7 0.37 10.79 -2.86
N GLU A 8 1.16 10.92 -3.92
CA GLU A 8 1.38 9.88 -4.91
C GLU A 8 2.79 9.33 -4.78
N TYR A 9 2.92 8.01 -4.92
CA TYR A 9 4.20 7.33 -5.06
C TYR A 9 4.15 6.39 -6.26
N HIS A 10 5.00 6.66 -7.24
CA HIS A 10 5.18 5.84 -8.41
C HIS A 10 6.24 4.78 -8.10
N LEU A 11 5.84 3.51 -8.05
CA LEU A 11 6.77 2.42 -7.83
C LEU A 11 7.56 2.10 -9.10
N ASP A 12 6.86 2.11 -10.23
CA ASP A 12 7.38 1.97 -11.59
C ASP A 12 6.40 2.63 -12.59
N GLU A 13 6.55 2.32 -13.88
CA GLU A 13 5.69 2.84 -14.95
C GLU A 13 4.24 2.33 -14.91
N ASN A 14 3.97 1.23 -14.19
CA ASN A 14 2.68 0.55 -14.16
C ASN A 14 1.97 0.72 -12.81
N VAL A 15 2.73 0.88 -11.71
CA VAL A 15 2.19 0.84 -10.35
C VAL A 15 2.28 2.18 -9.64
N ILE A 16 1.13 2.72 -9.26
CA ILE A 16 1.00 3.98 -8.52
C ILE A 16 0.26 3.73 -7.20
N PHE A 17 0.85 4.19 -6.10
CA PHE A 17 0.23 4.27 -4.79
C PHE A 17 -0.29 5.70 -4.57
N VAL A 18 -1.55 5.82 -4.18
CA VAL A 18 -2.18 7.11 -3.89
C VAL A 18 -2.70 7.09 -2.46
N LEU A 19 -2.25 8.03 -1.64
CA LEU A 19 -2.86 8.36 -0.36
C LEU A 19 -3.72 9.60 -0.57
N ASP A 20 -5.03 9.42 -0.51
CA ASP A 20 -6.00 10.49 -0.55
C ASP A 20 -6.81 10.53 0.75
N HIS A 21 -6.45 11.50 1.59
CA HIS A 21 -6.94 11.71 2.93
C HIS A 21 -6.77 10.48 3.83
N ARG A 22 -7.78 9.61 3.90
CA ARG A 22 -7.81 8.39 4.72
C ARG A 22 -7.95 7.13 3.88
N THR A 23 -7.74 7.24 2.57
CA THR A 23 -7.78 6.11 1.63
C THR A 23 -6.40 5.90 1.03
N VAL A 24 -5.95 4.65 0.99
CA VAL A 24 -4.85 4.23 0.12
C VAL A 24 -5.44 3.47 -1.06
N GLU A 25 -5.11 3.91 -2.27
CA GLU A 25 -5.43 3.23 -3.53
C GLU A 25 -4.14 2.80 -4.22
N VAL A 26 -4.19 1.65 -4.88
CA VAL A 26 -3.12 1.16 -5.74
C VAL A 26 -3.70 0.95 -7.12
N PHE A 27 -3.07 1.58 -8.11
CA PHE A 27 -3.34 1.39 -9.53
C PHE A 27 -2.21 0.57 -10.11
N ASP A 28 -2.55 -0.49 -10.81
CA ASP A 28 -1.61 -1.37 -11.50
C ASP A 28 -2.10 -1.59 -12.93
N ALA A 29 -1.48 -0.87 -13.86
CA ALA A 29 -1.80 -0.92 -15.29
C ALA A 29 -1.48 -2.29 -15.92
N ALA A 30 -0.59 -3.08 -15.29
CA ALA A 30 -0.24 -4.42 -15.74
C ALA A 30 -1.23 -5.49 -15.23
N VAL A 31 -2.20 -5.11 -14.39
CA VAL A 31 -3.26 -6.00 -13.86
C VAL A 31 -2.67 -7.24 -13.17
N THR A 32 -1.51 -7.09 -12.51
CA THR A 32 -0.88 -8.16 -11.73
C THR A 32 -1.56 -8.36 -10.38
N VAL A 33 -2.35 -7.37 -9.96
CA VAL A 33 -3.20 -7.35 -8.78
C VAL A 33 -4.47 -8.20 -8.98
N ALA A 34 -4.78 -9.04 -7.99
CA ALA A 34 -5.90 -9.99 -8.04
C ALA A 34 -7.29 -9.34 -8.22
N SER A 35 -7.42 -8.05 -7.92
CA SER A 35 -8.67 -7.27 -8.01
C SER A 35 -8.87 -6.52 -9.33
N GLY A 36 -8.19 -6.94 -10.40
CA GLY A 36 -8.38 -6.32 -11.72
C GLY A 36 -7.66 -4.98 -11.89
N GLY A 37 -6.46 -4.85 -11.30
CA GLY A 37 -5.59 -3.69 -11.51
C GLY A 37 -5.87 -2.48 -10.61
N ARG A 38 -6.82 -2.59 -9.68
CA ARG A 38 -7.03 -1.58 -8.63
C ARG A 38 -7.37 -2.23 -7.29
N CYS A 39 -6.75 -1.75 -6.24
CA CYS A 39 -7.15 -2.06 -4.86
C CYS A 39 -7.30 -0.78 -4.04
N ARG A 40 -8.21 -0.80 -3.08
CA ARG A 40 -8.50 0.35 -2.22
C ARG A 40 -8.71 -0.07 -0.78
N TRP A 41 -8.08 0.64 0.16
CA TRP A 41 -8.26 0.44 1.59
C TRP A 41 -8.43 1.77 2.32
N HIS A 42 -9.25 1.77 3.36
CA HIS A 42 -9.18 2.82 4.37
C HIS A 42 -7.90 2.64 5.19
N VAL A 43 -7.23 3.72 5.60
CA VAL A 43 -5.96 3.66 6.34
C VAL A 43 -6.08 2.80 7.61
N ASP A 44 -7.22 2.82 8.30
CA ASP A 44 -7.45 2.02 9.52
C ASP A 44 -7.55 0.51 9.24
N HIS A 45 -7.83 0.12 8.00
CA HIS A 45 -7.96 -1.28 7.57
C HIS A 45 -6.81 -1.71 6.65
N LEU A 46 -5.78 -0.90 6.50
CA LEU A 46 -4.62 -1.19 5.66
C LEU A 46 -3.57 -2.02 6.43
N GLY A 47 -3.25 -3.21 5.90
CA GLY A 47 -2.17 -4.07 6.35
C GLY A 47 -1.05 -4.16 5.32
N VAL A 48 0.19 -4.13 5.78
CA VAL A 48 1.39 -4.28 4.95
C VAL A 48 2.31 -5.31 5.61
N ASP A 49 2.68 -6.34 4.86
CA ASP A 49 3.69 -7.34 5.22
C ASP A 49 4.86 -7.24 4.25
N ALA A 50 6.08 -7.30 4.75
CA ALA A 50 7.30 -7.20 3.94
C ALA A 50 8.27 -8.32 4.32
N LYS A 51 8.65 -9.14 3.35
CA LYS A 51 9.51 -10.30 3.54
C LYS A 51 10.69 -10.27 2.57
N PRO A 52 11.95 -10.33 3.06
CA PRO A 52 13.11 -10.43 2.18
C PRO A 52 13.06 -11.67 1.29
N THR A 53 13.54 -11.55 0.06
CA THR A 53 13.67 -12.64 -0.91
C THR A 53 15.02 -12.55 -1.63
N ARG A 54 15.36 -13.57 -2.43
CA ARG A 54 16.57 -13.54 -3.27
C ARG A 54 16.57 -12.44 -4.35
N ARG A 55 15.41 -11.87 -4.68
CA ARG A 55 15.24 -10.88 -5.77
C ARG A 55 14.96 -9.46 -5.26
N GLY A 56 15.03 -9.23 -3.95
CA GLY A 56 14.59 -7.99 -3.31
C GLY A 56 13.58 -8.30 -2.20
N THR A 57 12.71 -7.35 -1.86
CA THR A 57 11.72 -7.52 -0.79
C THR A 57 10.34 -7.75 -1.37
N ARG A 58 9.70 -8.85 -0.98
CA ARG A 58 8.30 -9.11 -1.33
C ARG A 58 7.40 -8.34 -0.37
N VAL A 59 6.65 -7.39 -0.91
CA VAL A 59 5.67 -6.60 -0.17
C VAL A 59 4.27 -7.11 -0.51
N THR A 60 3.48 -7.37 0.53
CA THR A 60 2.08 -7.75 0.39
C THR A 60 1.21 -6.74 1.13
N VAL A 61 0.28 -6.12 0.41
CA VAL A 61 -0.70 -5.18 0.94
C VAL A 61 -2.06 -5.87 0.94
N GLY A 62 -2.80 -5.74 2.03
CA GLY A 62 -4.11 -6.37 2.17
C GLY A 62 -4.93 -5.77 3.30
N LEU A 63 -6.07 -6.41 3.60
CA LEU A 63 -6.96 -5.97 4.65
C LEU A 63 -6.39 -6.36 6.02
N ARG A 64 -6.14 -5.36 6.88
CA ARG A 64 -5.86 -5.57 8.30
C ARG A 64 -7.15 -5.79 9.05
N THR A 65 -7.26 -6.92 9.74
CA THR A 65 -8.40 -7.27 10.59
C THR A 65 -8.25 -6.66 12.00
N PRO A 66 -9.35 -6.62 12.79
CA PRO A 66 -9.33 -6.06 14.15
C PRO A 66 -8.35 -6.74 15.11
N ASP A 67 -8.06 -8.03 14.91
CA ASP A 67 -7.06 -8.79 15.68
C ASP A 67 -5.60 -8.49 15.27
N GLY A 68 -5.41 -7.62 14.27
CA GLY A 68 -4.10 -7.23 13.76
C GLY A 68 -3.52 -8.18 12.72
N SER A 69 -4.21 -9.28 12.36
CA SER A 69 -3.80 -10.13 11.24
C SER A 69 -4.05 -9.43 9.90
N ILE A 70 -3.41 -9.93 8.84
CA ILE A 70 -3.56 -9.40 7.48
C ILE A 70 -4.19 -10.49 6.63
N HIS A 71 -5.38 -10.21 6.14
CA HIS A 71 -6.11 -11.08 5.22
C HIS A 71 -5.70 -10.74 3.78
N TYR A 72 -5.28 -11.78 3.07
CA TYR A 72 -4.88 -11.70 1.66
C TYR A 72 -5.94 -12.29 0.71
N ASN A 73 -7.14 -12.55 1.22
CA ASN A 73 -8.28 -13.02 0.43
C ASN A 73 -9.11 -11.78 0.04
N GLY A 74 -9.27 -11.52 -1.27
CA GLY A 74 -9.91 -10.30 -1.80
C GLY A 74 -8.88 -9.29 -2.31
N ASP A 75 -9.15 -8.00 -2.09
CA ASP A 75 -8.24 -6.91 -2.46
C ASP A 75 -6.87 -7.08 -1.82
N ARG A 76 -5.90 -7.46 -2.65
CA ARG A 76 -4.49 -7.60 -2.29
C ARG A 76 -3.57 -7.16 -3.41
N VAL A 77 -2.45 -6.58 -3.03
CA VAL A 77 -1.33 -6.27 -3.92
C VAL A 77 -0.12 -7.07 -3.46
N ILE A 78 0.55 -7.76 -4.39
CA ILE A 78 1.81 -8.47 -4.11
C ILE A 78 2.84 -7.97 -5.10
N LEU A 79 3.93 -7.41 -4.59
CA LEU A 79 5.00 -6.82 -5.38
C LEU A 79 6.35 -7.31 -4.88
N THR A 80 7.35 -7.33 -5.75
CA THR A 80 8.76 -7.49 -5.36
C THR A 80 9.46 -6.18 -5.68
N VAL A 81 10.05 -5.56 -4.67
CA VAL A 81 10.69 -4.23 -4.79
C VAL A 81 12.18 -4.32 -4.49
N THR A 82 12.96 -3.44 -5.10
CA THR A 82 14.38 -3.23 -4.76
C THR A 82 14.52 -2.55 -3.40
N ASP A 83 15.73 -2.51 -2.83
CA ASP A 83 15.98 -1.85 -1.54
C ASP A 83 15.75 -0.33 -1.60
N GLU A 84 16.06 0.29 -2.74
CA GLU A 84 15.78 1.69 -3.02
C GLU A 84 14.27 1.95 -3.03
N GLN A 85 13.52 1.18 -3.83
CA GLN A 85 12.06 1.27 -3.90
C GLN A 85 11.40 0.98 -2.54
N LEU A 86 11.95 0.04 -1.76
CA LEU A 86 11.45 -0.30 -0.43
C LEU A 86 11.53 0.92 0.50
N THR A 87 12.62 1.67 0.47
CA THR A 87 12.80 2.86 1.31
C THR A 87 11.72 3.91 1.04
N HIS A 88 11.45 4.19 -0.24
CA HIS A 88 10.41 5.14 -0.63
C HIS A 88 8.99 4.63 -0.35
N LEU A 89 8.75 3.33 -0.57
CA LEU A 89 7.46 2.70 -0.28
C LEU A 89 7.14 2.70 1.23
N LEU A 90 8.15 2.47 2.08
CA LEU A 90 7.99 2.59 3.53
C LEU A 90 7.66 4.02 3.95
N ALA A 91 8.32 5.02 3.36
CA ALA A 91 8.01 6.42 3.62
C ALA A 91 6.55 6.78 3.22
N PHE A 92 6.04 6.22 2.12
CA PHE A 92 4.63 6.33 1.76
C PHE A 92 3.71 5.74 2.84
N PHE A 93 3.99 4.52 3.32
CA PHE A 93 3.17 3.88 4.35
C PHE A 93 3.26 4.56 5.72
N ASP A 94 4.38 5.20 6.05
CA ASP A 94 4.51 6.03 7.25
C ASP A 94 3.57 7.26 7.17
N ARG A 95 3.44 7.87 5.99
CA ARG A 95 2.45 8.93 5.76
C ARG A 95 1.01 8.42 5.86
N ALA A 96 0.72 7.25 5.31
CA ALA A 96 -0.60 6.63 5.46
C ALA A 96 -0.92 6.29 6.93
N LYS A 97 0.09 5.86 7.70
CA LYS A 97 -0.03 5.63 9.15
C LYS A 97 -0.25 6.94 9.90
N ALA A 98 0.44 8.01 9.55
CA ALA A 98 0.22 9.33 10.15
C ALA A 98 -1.20 9.85 9.88
N ALA A 99 -1.76 9.59 8.70
CA ALA A 99 -3.15 9.93 8.36
C ALA A 99 -4.21 9.21 9.23
N ARG A 100 -3.83 8.12 9.93
CA ARG A 100 -4.71 7.49 10.93
C ARG A 100 -4.91 8.37 12.15
N ALA A 101 -3.88 9.13 12.54
CA ALA A 101 -3.87 9.97 13.74
C ALA A 101 -4.57 11.34 13.55
N LEU A 102 -4.99 11.65 12.32
CA LEU A 102 -5.79 12.82 12.00
C LEU A 102 -7.25 12.54 12.42
N SER A 103 -7.56 12.73 13.70
CA SER A 103 -8.90 12.69 14.30
C SER A 103 -9.53 14.07 14.39
#